data_AF-A0AAP5H8L5-F1
#
_entry.id   AF-A0AAP5H8L5-F1
#
_cell.length_a   1.000
_cell.length_b   1.000
_cell.length_c   1.000
_cell.angle_alpha   90.00
_cell.angle_beta   90.00
_cell.angle_gamma   90.00
#
_symmetry.space_group_name_H-M   'P 1'
#
loop_
_entity.id
_entity.type
_entity.pdbx_description
1 polymer ?
#
loop_
_entity_poly.entity_id
_entity_poly.type
_entity_poly.pdbx_seq_one_letter_code
_entity_poly.pdbx_strand_id
1 'polypeptide(L)'
;MAEVMLDHFMMKRESKSYVDGLHAILTHTGQFQGSKYMLAGYTGMAFKLAVHQQLLPMSVTAYGQWGEAHRPGIDNLGIFTIWDGGRTRHSTFSYYQQDAVNWVKRSLDEGRGVIYWIPEFGVIHGYDDDDRIFYVQDGWSEESQILLYDNFGLNFTGFWYCQIFGDQVHMAEQEMVLESLRLAIEDWDTPYRLLPDRNIASGKLAYEVWVQALQRTDYDASGAAYILDAYCQSRTEIQKYLHDVRGLWNELNQAHTCYEQIGVLIHEMQTCIVQQEGRRILGQDTTEKLAQALLKAKALEAQAMDYFRMISFQYPDRKRSTVPRWGAHSAR
;
A
#
# COMPACT_ATOMS: atom_id res chain seq x y z
N MET A 1 -12.41 -32.21 13.81
CA MET A 1 -12.47 -31.08 12.87
C MET A 1 -11.73 -29.94 13.55
N ALA A 2 -11.05 -29.09 12.78
CA ALA A 2 -10.05 -28.16 13.30
C ALA A 2 -10.61 -26.74 13.37
N GLU A 3 -10.39 -26.10 14.50
CA GLU A 3 -10.55 -24.66 14.69
C GLU A 3 -9.16 -24.12 15.04
N VAL A 4 -8.75 -23.04 14.37
CA VAL A 4 -7.47 -22.38 14.61
C VAL A 4 -7.69 -20.89 14.71
N MET A 5 -7.10 -20.27 15.72
CA MET A 5 -7.06 -18.83 15.90
C MET A 5 -5.65 -18.43 16.29
N LEU A 6 -5.12 -17.36 15.71
CA LEU A 6 -3.82 -16.82 16.10
C LEU A 6 -3.95 -16.05 17.41
N ASP A 7 -3.35 -16.59 18.47
CA ASP A 7 -3.38 -15.99 19.80
C ASP A 7 -2.71 -14.60 19.81
N HIS A 8 -3.35 -13.63 20.48
CA HIS A 8 -2.84 -12.26 20.61
C HIS A 8 -2.57 -11.54 19.28
N PHE A 9 -3.22 -11.96 18.19
CA PHE A 9 -3.14 -11.28 16.90
C PHE A 9 -4.01 -10.02 16.90
N MET A 10 -3.41 -8.89 16.51
CA MET A 10 -4.12 -7.62 16.37
C MET A 10 -3.62 -6.83 15.16
N MET A 11 -4.51 -6.62 14.20
CA MET A 11 -4.37 -5.63 13.15
C MET A 11 -5.04 -4.33 13.59
N LYS A 12 -4.36 -3.20 13.36
CA LYS A 12 -4.91 -1.86 13.61
C LYS A 12 -4.74 -0.99 12.38
N ARG A 13 -5.78 -0.28 11.96
CA ARG A 13 -5.73 0.66 10.83
C ARG A 13 -5.08 1.97 11.26
N GLU A 14 -3.96 2.33 10.62
CA GLU A 14 -3.24 3.59 10.90
C GLU A 14 -2.52 4.16 9.68
N SER A 15 -2.11 3.30 8.75
CA SER A 15 -1.33 3.65 7.57
C SER A 15 -2.14 3.36 6.31
N LYS A 16 -1.59 2.56 5.41
CA LYS A 16 -2.28 1.89 4.30
C LYS A 16 -2.73 0.52 4.77
N SER A 17 -3.95 0.13 4.40
CA SER A 17 -4.55 -1.15 4.77
C SER A 17 -3.66 -2.37 4.53
N TYR A 18 -2.93 -2.40 3.42
CA TYR A 18 -1.95 -3.46 3.13
C TYR A 18 -0.77 -3.47 4.12
N VAL A 19 -0.17 -2.31 4.41
CA VAL A 19 0.96 -2.18 5.33
C VAL A 19 0.55 -2.50 6.75
N ASP A 20 -0.66 -2.08 7.16
CA ASP A 20 -1.22 -2.41 8.47
C ASP A 20 -1.36 -3.93 8.65
N GLY A 21 -1.87 -4.63 7.63
CA GLY A 21 -1.99 -6.09 7.66
C GLY A 21 -0.63 -6.80 7.65
N LEU A 22 0.29 -6.32 6.81
CA LEU A 22 1.66 -6.84 6.76
C LEU A 22 2.38 -6.66 8.11
N HIS A 23 2.25 -5.48 8.73
CA HIS A 23 2.86 -5.19 10.03
C HIS A 23 2.33 -6.12 11.11
N ALA A 24 1.00 -6.32 11.17
CA ALA A 24 0.38 -7.23 12.14
C ALA A 24 0.89 -8.67 11.99
N ILE A 25 0.98 -9.17 10.75
CA ILE A 25 1.51 -10.52 10.47
C ILE A 25 2.98 -10.64 10.88
N LEU A 26 3.83 -9.73 10.40
CA LEU A 26 5.29 -9.85 10.61
C LEU A 26 5.71 -9.59 12.05
N THR A 27 4.97 -8.77 12.80
CA THR A 27 5.23 -8.60 14.23
C THR A 27 4.77 -9.82 15.03
N HIS A 28 3.63 -10.41 14.70
CA HIS A 28 3.14 -11.64 15.31
C HIS A 28 4.12 -12.81 15.10
N THR A 29 4.67 -12.96 13.89
CA THR A 29 5.64 -14.03 13.56
C THR A 29 7.07 -13.72 14.01
N GLY A 30 7.33 -12.54 14.57
CA GLY A 30 8.67 -12.09 14.97
C GLY A 30 9.62 -11.75 13.81
N GLN A 31 9.11 -11.70 12.57
CA GLN A 31 9.86 -11.36 11.36
C GLN A 31 10.12 -9.84 11.20
N PHE A 32 9.45 -9.01 12.00
CA PHE A 32 9.67 -7.57 12.05
C PHE A 32 9.39 -7.01 13.45
N GLN A 33 10.24 -6.11 13.95
CA GLN A 33 10.08 -5.46 15.26
C GLN A 33 10.06 -3.93 15.18
N GLY A 34 10.03 -3.36 13.96
CA GLY A 34 10.02 -1.92 13.75
C GLY A 34 8.61 -1.30 13.79
N SER A 35 8.59 0.01 13.62
CA SER A 35 7.34 0.77 13.46
C SER A 35 6.71 0.54 12.08
N LYS A 36 5.41 0.80 11.95
CA LYS A 36 4.70 0.73 10.67
C LYS A 36 5.28 1.65 9.61
N TYR A 37 5.72 2.87 9.98
CA TYR A 37 6.30 3.79 9.01
C TYR A 37 7.64 3.29 8.45
N MET A 38 8.44 2.57 9.25
CA MET A 38 9.64 1.90 8.75
C MET A 38 9.29 0.80 7.76
N LEU A 39 8.27 -0.01 8.07
CA LEU A 39 7.78 -1.03 7.14
C LEU A 39 7.23 -0.43 5.84
N ALA A 40 6.45 0.65 5.94
CA ALA A 40 5.91 1.39 4.80
C ALA A 40 7.03 1.98 3.93
N GLY A 41 8.10 2.47 4.56
CA GLY A 41 9.31 2.97 3.92
C GLY A 41 10.07 1.85 3.20
N TYR A 42 10.50 0.80 3.91
CA TYR A 42 11.25 -0.32 3.32
C TYR A 42 10.52 -0.99 2.16
N THR A 43 9.20 -1.15 2.26
CA THR A 43 8.40 -1.78 1.18
C THR A 43 8.15 -0.85 -0.01
N GLY A 44 8.48 0.44 0.10
CA GLY A 44 8.15 1.46 -0.89
C GLY A 44 6.67 1.86 -0.91
N MET A 45 5.82 1.23 -0.10
CA MET A 45 4.38 1.45 -0.08
C MET A 45 4.00 2.88 0.30
N ALA A 46 4.80 3.53 1.15
CA ALA A 46 4.61 4.93 1.55
C ALA A 46 4.73 5.92 0.37
N PHE A 47 5.44 5.55 -0.71
CA PHE A 47 5.63 6.44 -1.87
C PHE A 47 4.52 6.31 -2.92
N LYS A 48 3.66 5.28 -2.82
CA LYS A 48 2.59 5.06 -3.78
C LYS A 48 1.53 6.16 -3.69
N LEU A 49 1.30 6.83 -4.81
CA LEU A 49 0.22 7.78 -5.03
C LEU A 49 -0.52 7.41 -6.32
N ALA A 50 -1.82 7.23 -6.22
CA ALA A 50 -2.72 7.08 -7.35
C ALA A 50 -3.97 7.93 -7.10
N VAL A 51 -4.51 8.56 -8.15
CA VAL A 51 -5.67 9.46 -8.06
C VAL A 51 -6.57 9.24 -9.26
N HIS A 52 -7.83 8.88 -9.00
CA HIS A 52 -8.88 8.86 -10.01
C HIS A 52 -9.32 10.30 -10.35
N GLN A 53 -9.62 10.59 -11.62
CA GLN A 53 -10.02 11.92 -12.10
C GLN A 53 -11.28 12.52 -11.45
N GLN A 54 -12.08 11.70 -10.76
CA GLN A 54 -13.26 12.11 -9.97
C GLN A 54 -13.02 12.08 -8.45
N LEU A 55 -11.76 11.92 -8.00
CA LEU A 55 -11.35 11.85 -6.59
C LEU A 55 -12.07 10.76 -5.79
N LEU A 56 -12.27 9.61 -6.42
CA LEU A 56 -12.98 8.51 -5.81
C LEU A 56 -12.11 7.75 -4.78
N PRO A 57 -12.68 7.24 -3.68
CA PRO A 57 -11.91 6.73 -2.52
C PRO A 57 -11.01 5.51 -2.84
N MET A 58 -11.36 4.67 -3.81
CA MET A 58 -10.54 3.52 -4.21
C MET A 58 -9.16 3.89 -4.76
N SER A 59 -8.92 5.18 -5.05
CA SER A 59 -7.61 5.70 -5.45
C SER A 59 -6.49 5.27 -4.51
N VAL A 60 -6.75 5.15 -3.20
CA VAL A 60 -5.71 4.79 -2.21
C VAL A 60 -5.20 3.36 -2.35
N THR A 61 -5.97 2.48 -3.01
CA THR A 61 -5.61 1.08 -3.29
C THR A 61 -5.41 0.79 -4.77
N ALA A 62 -5.70 1.75 -5.65
CA ALA A 62 -5.65 1.58 -7.11
C ALA A 62 -4.27 1.90 -7.71
N TYR A 63 -3.21 1.41 -7.07
CA TYR A 63 -1.81 1.67 -7.45
C TYR A 63 -1.17 0.57 -8.31
N GLY A 64 -2.00 -0.22 -9.01
CA GLY A 64 -1.56 -1.28 -9.92
C GLY A 64 -2.17 -2.64 -9.61
N GLN A 65 -1.66 -3.66 -10.30
CA GLN A 65 -1.97 -5.05 -9.96
C GLN A 65 -1.28 -5.41 -8.65
N TRP A 66 -2.04 -5.71 -7.59
CA TRP A 66 -1.49 -5.82 -6.23
C TRP A 66 -0.35 -6.81 -6.10
N GLY A 67 -0.43 -7.97 -6.75
CA GLY A 67 0.67 -8.94 -6.76
C GLY A 67 1.99 -8.36 -7.27
N GLU A 68 1.98 -7.66 -8.41
CA GLU A 68 3.17 -6.99 -8.95
C GLU A 68 3.56 -5.71 -8.19
N ALA A 69 2.58 -5.02 -7.60
CA ALA A 69 2.82 -3.78 -6.86
C ALA A 69 3.41 -4.03 -5.45
N HIS A 70 3.07 -5.16 -4.82
CA HIS A 70 3.52 -5.53 -3.47
C HIS A 70 4.81 -6.37 -3.49
N ARG A 71 4.97 -7.25 -4.49
CA ARG A 71 6.08 -8.20 -4.56
C ARG A 71 7.46 -7.55 -4.38
N PRO A 72 7.82 -6.45 -5.08
CA PRO A 72 9.13 -5.83 -4.90
C PRO A 72 9.40 -5.36 -3.47
N GLY A 73 8.37 -4.89 -2.77
CA GLY A 73 8.47 -4.47 -1.37
C GLY A 73 8.70 -5.66 -0.42
N ILE A 74 8.06 -6.80 -0.69
CA ILE A 74 8.24 -8.03 0.09
C ILE A 74 9.60 -8.69 -0.18
N ASP A 75 10.01 -8.74 -1.45
CA ASP A 75 11.35 -9.18 -1.86
C ASP A 75 12.44 -8.31 -1.19
N ASN A 76 12.15 -7.02 -0.99
CA ASN A 76 13.07 -6.11 -0.31
C ASN A 76 13.26 -6.45 1.17
N LEU A 77 12.24 -7.00 1.83
CA LEU A 77 12.34 -7.47 3.23
C LEU A 77 12.99 -8.86 3.35
N GLY A 78 13.33 -9.49 2.23
CA GLY A 78 13.87 -10.85 2.19
C GLY A 78 12.84 -11.93 2.52
N ILE A 79 11.55 -11.64 2.37
CA ILE A 79 10.47 -12.55 2.79
C ILE A 79 9.98 -13.35 1.58
N PHE A 80 9.88 -14.66 1.72
CA PHE A 80 9.20 -15.49 0.74
C PHE A 80 7.69 -15.27 0.84
N THR A 81 7.01 -15.14 -0.30
CA THR A 81 5.56 -14.96 -0.33
C THR A 81 4.94 -15.69 -1.50
N ILE A 82 3.70 -16.13 -1.30
CA ILE A 82 2.83 -16.67 -2.35
C ILE A 82 1.56 -15.82 -2.34
N TRP A 83 1.07 -15.44 -3.51
CA TRP A 83 -0.16 -14.69 -3.66
C TRP A 83 -0.96 -15.19 -4.85
N ASP A 84 -2.26 -14.94 -4.81
CA ASP A 84 -3.16 -15.04 -5.96
C ASP A 84 -4.12 -13.86 -5.94
N GLY A 85 -4.67 -13.52 -7.09
CA GLY A 85 -5.61 -12.41 -7.22
C GLY A 85 -5.90 -12.07 -8.67
N GLY A 86 -6.93 -11.26 -8.85
CA GLY A 86 -7.38 -10.86 -10.17
C GLY A 86 -8.88 -10.60 -10.19
N ARG A 87 -9.54 -11.03 -11.27
CA ARG A 87 -10.99 -10.90 -11.43
C ARG A 87 -11.68 -12.22 -11.10
N THR A 88 -12.89 -12.17 -10.57
CA THR A 88 -13.64 -13.39 -10.22
C THR A 88 -14.52 -13.94 -11.36
N ARG A 89 -14.70 -13.18 -12.43
CA ARG A 89 -15.61 -13.50 -13.54
C ARG A 89 -14.98 -14.38 -14.62
N HIS A 90 -14.52 -15.57 -14.26
CA HIS A 90 -14.08 -16.59 -15.21
C HIS A 90 -14.48 -17.99 -14.76
N SER A 91 -14.65 -18.91 -15.72
CA SER A 91 -15.19 -20.26 -15.50
C SER A 91 -14.38 -21.13 -14.55
N THR A 92 -13.10 -20.81 -14.38
CA THR A 92 -12.17 -21.54 -13.52
C THR A 92 -12.03 -20.96 -12.11
N PHE A 93 -12.71 -19.85 -11.79
CA PHE A 93 -12.53 -19.14 -10.52
C PHE A 93 -12.75 -20.01 -9.28
N SER A 94 -13.73 -20.91 -9.31
CA SER A 94 -14.01 -21.82 -8.19
C SER A 94 -12.83 -22.72 -7.81
N TYR A 95 -11.97 -23.09 -8.78
CA TYR A 95 -10.75 -23.86 -8.49
C TYR A 95 -9.71 -23.02 -7.76
N TYR A 96 -9.48 -21.78 -8.20
CA TYR A 96 -8.56 -20.84 -7.52
C TYR A 96 -9.06 -20.48 -6.12
N GLN A 97 -10.36 -20.27 -5.97
CA GLN A 97 -10.99 -20.01 -4.68
C GLN A 97 -10.73 -21.17 -3.71
N GLN A 98 -11.00 -22.40 -4.13
CA GLN A 98 -10.83 -23.57 -3.26
C GLN A 98 -9.35 -23.84 -2.93
N ASP A 99 -8.43 -23.59 -3.87
CA ASP A 99 -7.00 -23.71 -3.60
C ASP A 99 -6.52 -22.63 -2.61
N ALA A 100 -6.96 -21.39 -2.79
CA ALA A 100 -6.65 -20.29 -1.86
C ALA A 100 -7.17 -20.54 -0.45
N VAL A 101 -8.38 -21.11 -0.30
CA VAL A 101 -8.91 -21.55 1.02
C VAL A 101 -7.94 -22.53 1.69
N ASN A 102 -7.41 -23.49 0.95
CA ASN A 102 -6.45 -24.47 1.49
C ASN A 102 -5.11 -23.83 1.86
N TRP A 103 -4.64 -22.86 1.08
CA TRP A 103 -3.42 -22.10 1.38
C TRP A 103 -3.56 -21.29 2.66
N VAL A 104 -4.72 -20.65 2.84
CA VAL A 104 -5.03 -19.86 4.04
C VAL A 104 -4.99 -20.73 5.28
N LYS A 105 -5.68 -21.88 5.26
CA LYS A 105 -5.69 -22.83 6.38
C LYS A 105 -4.29 -23.30 6.74
N ARG A 106 -3.49 -23.70 5.74
CA ARG A 106 -2.10 -24.13 5.98
C ARG A 106 -1.25 -23.02 6.61
N SER A 107 -1.39 -21.78 6.13
CA SER A 107 -0.68 -20.62 6.70
C SER A 107 -1.06 -20.42 8.17
N LEU A 108 -2.34 -20.54 8.50
CA LEU A 108 -2.83 -20.40 9.88
C LEU A 108 -2.37 -21.56 10.77
N ASP A 109 -2.36 -22.79 10.26
CA ASP A 109 -1.80 -23.96 10.98
C ASP A 109 -0.30 -23.78 11.29
N GLU A 110 0.42 -23.01 10.47
CA GLU A 110 1.82 -22.61 10.68
C GLU A 110 1.99 -21.37 11.59
N GLY A 111 0.88 -20.83 12.13
CA GLY A 111 0.90 -19.65 13.00
C GLY A 111 1.05 -18.32 12.24
N ARG A 112 0.68 -18.27 10.95
CA ARG A 112 0.89 -17.10 10.08
C ARG A 112 -0.43 -16.61 9.49
N GLY A 113 -0.77 -15.35 9.75
CA GLY A 113 -1.95 -14.69 9.17
C GLY A 113 -1.82 -14.47 7.67
N VAL A 114 -2.95 -14.15 7.03
CA VAL A 114 -3.04 -14.00 5.56
C VAL A 114 -3.64 -12.65 5.20
N ILE A 115 -2.98 -11.88 4.34
CA ILE A 115 -3.57 -10.66 3.79
C ILE A 115 -4.68 -11.05 2.83
N TYR A 116 -5.84 -10.42 2.98
CA TYR A 116 -7.02 -10.66 2.16
C TYR A 116 -7.65 -9.34 1.69
N TRP A 117 -8.10 -9.30 0.44
CA TRP A 117 -8.85 -8.18 -0.09
C TRP A 117 -10.34 -8.28 0.27
N ILE A 118 -10.69 -7.63 1.37
CA ILE A 118 -11.96 -6.92 1.54
C ILE A 118 -11.68 -5.47 1.12
N PRO A 119 -12.55 -4.75 0.38
CA PRO A 119 -12.28 -3.38 -0.06
C PRO A 119 -11.63 -2.54 1.05
N GLU A 120 -10.33 -2.26 0.84
CA GLU A 120 -9.28 -2.02 1.85
C GLU A 120 -8.82 -3.23 2.69
N PHE A 121 -7.67 -3.81 2.33
CA PHE A 121 -7.10 -5.06 2.86
C PHE A 121 -7.31 -5.31 4.36
N GLY A 122 -7.61 -6.56 4.71
CA GLY A 122 -7.64 -7.08 6.08
C GLY A 122 -6.72 -8.27 6.26
N VAL A 123 -6.72 -8.85 7.46
CA VAL A 123 -5.97 -10.08 7.77
C VAL A 123 -6.91 -11.18 8.24
N ILE A 124 -6.82 -12.33 7.58
CA ILE A 124 -7.39 -13.58 8.08
C ILE A 124 -6.44 -14.12 9.14
N HIS A 125 -6.97 -14.34 10.34
CA HIS A 125 -6.19 -14.76 11.52
C HIS A 125 -6.79 -15.98 12.22
N GLY A 126 -7.82 -16.59 11.66
CA GLY A 126 -8.35 -17.86 12.15
C GLY A 126 -9.34 -18.50 11.17
N TYR A 127 -9.69 -19.75 11.44
CA TYR A 127 -10.72 -20.49 10.72
C TYR A 127 -11.45 -21.49 11.62
N ASP A 128 -12.66 -21.85 11.21
CA ASP A 128 -13.46 -22.92 11.78
C ASP A 128 -14.00 -23.80 10.64
N ASP A 129 -13.63 -25.09 10.64
CA ASP A 129 -14.06 -26.05 9.63
C ASP A 129 -15.48 -26.58 9.82
N ASP A 130 -16.01 -26.57 11.04
CA ASP A 130 -17.37 -27.02 11.32
C ASP A 130 -18.36 -26.02 10.71
N ASP A 131 -18.08 -24.73 10.89
CA ASP A 131 -18.88 -23.64 10.33
C ASP A 131 -18.44 -23.20 8.91
N ARG A 132 -17.29 -23.69 8.43
CA ARG A 132 -16.66 -23.33 7.13
C ARG A 132 -16.44 -21.82 6.97
N ILE A 133 -15.82 -21.22 7.98
CA ILE A 133 -15.61 -19.77 8.06
C ILE A 133 -14.16 -19.39 8.33
N PHE A 134 -13.81 -18.18 7.92
CA PHE A 134 -12.60 -17.46 8.29
C PHE A 134 -12.95 -16.28 9.22
N TYR A 135 -12.07 -16.04 10.19
CA TYR A 135 -12.09 -14.85 11.04
C TYR A 135 -11.17 -13.78 10.45
N VAL A 136 -11.71 -12.60 10.17
CA VAL A 136 -11.02 -11.51 9.47
C VAL A 136 -11.01 -10.24 10.30
N GLN A 137 -9.83 -9.64 10.51
CA GLN A 137 -9.71 -8.29 11.07
C GLN A 137 -9.53 -7.27 9.94
N ASP A 138 -10.34 -6.20 9.95
CA ASP A 138 -10.23 -5.05 9.05
C ASP A 138 -9.38 -3.91 9.65
N GLY A 139 -9.05 -4.01 10.93
CA GLY A 139 -8.26 -3.03 11.69
C GLY A 139 -9.04 -1.85 12.27
N TRP A 140 -10.37 -1.80 12.11
CA TRP A 140 -11.23 -0.77 12.70
C TRP A 140 -11.81 -1.19 14.06
N SER A 141 -12.05 -2.48 14.26
CA SER A 141 -12.50 -3.08 15.52
C SER A 141 -11.63 -4.26 15.94
N GLU A 142 -11.65 -4.57 17.24
CA GLU A 142 -11.06 -5.81 17.77
C GLU A 142 -11.89 -7.04 17.38
N GLU A 143 -13.19 -6.85 17.13
CA GLU A 143 -14.09 -7.91 16.68
C GLU A 143 -13.73 -8.39 15.28
N SER A 144 -13.74 -9.72 15.11
CA SER A 144 -13.51 -10.35 13.82
C SER A 144 -14.78 -10.37 12.99
N GLN A 145 -14.65 -10.01 11.72
CA GLN A 145 -15.67 -10.27 10.72
C GLN A 145 -15.62 -11.74 10.31
N ILE A 146 -16.79 -12.26 9.91
CA ILE A 146 -16.94 -13.64 9.45
C ILE A 146 -16.94 -13.68 7.92
N LEU A 147 -16.11 -14.53 7.34
CA LEU A 147 -16.07 -14.80 5.90
C LEU A 147 -16.30 -16.29 5.64
N LEU A 148 -17.40 -16.64 4.98
CA LEU A 148 -17.65 -18.02 4.55
C LEU A 148 -16.59 -18.44 3.51
N TYR A 149 -16.14 -19.70 3.55
CA TYR A 149 -15.21 -20.25 2.55
C TYR A 149 -15.74 -20.07 1.12
N ASP A 150 -17.03 -20.31 0.92
CA ASP A 150 -17.68 -20.20 -0.40
C ASP A 150 -17.76 -18.73 -0.89
N ASN A 151 -17.60 -17.75 0.01
CA ASN A 151 -17.55 -16.33 -0.31
C ASN A 151 -16.12 -15.80 -0.49
N PHE A 152 -15.09 -16.65 -0.37
CA PHE A 152 -13.70 -16.21 -0.46
C PHE A 152 -13.42 -15.56 -1.83
N GLY A 153 -12.93 -14.33 -1.83
CA GLY A 153 -12.67 -13.54 -3.03
C GLY A 153 -13.91 -12.93 -3.69
N LEU A 154 -15.13 -13.24 -3.23
CA LEU A 154 -16.36 -12.66 -3.77
C LEU A 154 -16.72 -11.37 -3.01
N ASN A 155 -16.77 -10.26 -3.75
CA ASN A 155 -17.20 -8.96 -3.23
C ASN A 155 -17.80 -8.08 -4.34
N PHE A 156 -18.25 -6.88 -4.00
CA PHE A 156 -18.95 -5.98 -4.93
C PHE A 156 -18.09 -5.43 -6.07
N THR A 157 -16.76 -5.49 -5.98
CA THR A 157 -15.84 -4.95 -7.01
C THR A 157 -15.48 -5.97 -8.08
N GLY A 158 -15.69 -7.26 -7.82
CA GLY A 158 -15.29 -8.36 -8.72
C GLY A 158 -13.78 -8.58 -8.80
N PHE A 159 -13.00 -7.96 -7.90
CA PHE A 159 -11.58 -8.21 -7.71
C PHE A 159 -11.34 -9.02 -6.44
N TRP A 160 -10.32 -9.87 -6.45
CA TRP A 160 -9.89 -10.61 -5.27
C TRP A 160 -8.37 -10.62 -5.18
N TYR A 161 -7.87 -10.81 -3.97
CA TYR A 161 -6.45 -10.97 -3.68
C TYR A 161 -6.27 -11.63 -2.32
N CYS A 162 -5.32 -12.55 -2.25
CA CYS A 162 -4.82 -13.12 -1.01
C CYS A 162 -3.32 -13.31 -1.07
N GLN A 163 -2.65 -13.16 0.06
CA GLN A 163 -1.21 -13.31 0.16
C GLN A 163 -0.79 -13.94 1.48
N ILE A 164 -0.03 -15.02 1.38
CA ILE A 164 0.60 -15.71 2.51
C ILE A 164 2.09 -15.41 2.56
N PHE A 165 2.66 -15.50 3.76
CA PHE A 165 4.06 -15.18 4.03
C PHE A 165 4.79 -16.40 4.56
N GLY A 166 6.00 -16.61 4.06
CA GLY A 166 6.85 -17.73 4.40
C GLY A 166 8.08 -17.29 5.19
N ASP A 167 9.16 -18.05 5.02
CA ASP A 167 10.43 -17.78 5.69
C ASP A 167 11.09 -16.49 5.20
N GLN A 168 11.98 -15.95 6.03
CA GLN A 168 12.70 -14.71 5.79
C GLN A 168 14.21 -14.95 5.78
N VAL A 169 14.90 -14.34 4.81
CA VAL A 169 16.35 -14.19 4.82
C VAL A 169 16.74 -12.81 5.33
N HIS A 170 17.88 -12.73 6.00
CA HIS A 170 18.38 -11.45 6.49
C HIS A 170 18.78 -10.54 5.32
N MET A 171 18.23 -9.33 5.32
CA MET A 171 18.59 -8.25 4.40
C MET A 171 19.29 -7.14 5.18
N ALA A 172 20.41 -6.65 4.66
CA ALA A 172 21.10 -5.51 5.27
C ALA A 172 20.24 -4.25 5.13
N GLU A 173 20.15 -3.45 6.20
CA GLU A 173 19.33 -2.23 6.20
C GLU A 173 19.66 -1.30 5.04
N GLN A 174 20.95 -1.07 4.78
CA GLN A 174 21.38 -0.23 3.67
C GLN A 174 20.85 -0.71 2.31
N GLU A 175 20.77 -2.03 2.08
CA GLU A 175 20.20 -2.60 0.85
C GLU A 175 18.69 -2.37 0.79
N MET A 176 17.99 -2.57 1.91
CA MET A 176 16.55 -2.33 1.99
C MET A 176 16.22 -0.85 1.73
N VAL A 177 17.00 0.07 2.29
CA VAL A 177 16.81 1.50 2.05
C VAL A 177 17.08 1.81 0.60
N LEU A 178 18.24 1.41 0.03
CA LEU A 178 18.57 1.68 -1.37
C LEU A 178 17.48 1.23 -2.34
N GLU A 179 16.96 0.02 -2.16
CA GLU A 179 15.90 -0.51 -3.01
C GLU A 179 14.57 0.25 -2.81
N SER A 180 14.22 0.62 -1.59
CA SER A 180 13.01 1.43 -1.35
C SER A 180 13.04 2.77 -2.08
N LEU A 181 14.23 3.40 -2.20
CA LEU A 181 14.41 4.64 -2.96
C LEU A 181 14.20 4.39 -4.46
N ARG A 182 14.66 3.25 -4.98
CA ARG A 182 14.44 2.85 -6.38
C ARG A 182 12.97 2.58 -6.68
N LEU A 183 12.26 1.94 -5.75
CA LEU A 183 10.80 1.75 -5.84
C LEU A 183 10.07 3.10 -5.83
N ALA A 184 10.49 4.04 -4.98
CA ALA A 184 9.94 5.39 -4.95
C ALA A 184 10.12 6.13 -6.30
N ILE A 185 11.31 6.07 -6.89
CA ILE A 185 11.59 6.67 -8.21
C ILE A 185 10.72 6.03 -9.30
N GLU A 186 10.61 4.69 -9.30
CA GLU A 186 9.79 3.98 -10.29
C GLU A 186 8.31 4.35 -10.18
N ASP A 187 7.76 4.37 -8.97
CA ASP A 187 6.38 4.79 -8.72
C ASP A 187 6.16 6.26 -9.11
N TRP A 188 7.13 7.13 -8.83
CA TRP A 188 7.08 8.54 -9.21
C TRP A 188 7.02 8.76 -10.73
N ASP A 189 7.83 8.00 -11.48
CA ASP A 189 7.94 8.16 -12.94
C ASP A 189 6.92 7.35 -13.74
N THR A 190 6.16 6.46 -13.11
CA THR A 190 5.11 5.67 -13.77
C THR A 190 3.77 6.42 -13.75
N PRO A 191 3.27 6.95 -14.89
CA PRO A 191 2.08 7.80 -14.91
C PRO A 191 0.76 7.03 -14.78
N TYR A 192 0.74 5.73 -15.15
CA TYR A 192 -0.45 4.88 -15.11
C TYR A 192 -0.06 3.45 -14.75
N ARG A 193 -0.52 2.95 -13.61
CA ARG A 193 -0.28 1.57 -13.15
C ARG A 193 -1.36 0.57 -13.56
N LEU A 194 -2.50 1.04 -14.09
CA LEU A 194 -3.70 0.24 -14.38
C LEU A 194 -4.12 0.25 -15.85
N LEU A 195 -3.15 0.30 -16.77
CA LEU A 195 -3.44 0.24 -18.21
C LEU A 195 -4.30 -0.99 -18.59
N PRO A 196 -5.23 -0.85 -19.55
CA PRO A 196 -5.45 0.31 -20.41
C PRO A 196 -6.27 1.44 -19.75
N ASP A 197 -6.77 1.27 -18.54
CA ASP A 197 -7.49 2.33 -17.83
C ASP A 197 -6.54 3.49 -17.49
N ARG A 198 -6.93 4.69 -17.91
CA ARG A 198 -6.19 5.94 -17.70
C ARG A 198 -6.96 6.94 -16.84
N ASN A 199 -8.10 6.54 -16.28
CA ASN A 199 -8.87 7.38 -15.37
C ASN A 199 -8.18 7.53 -14.00
N ILE A 200 -7.18 6.69 -13.72
CA ILE A 200 -6.39 6.67 -12.49
C ILE A 200 -4.94 6.97 -12.85
N ALA A 201 -4.49 8.19 -12.55
CA ALA A 201 -3.10 8.58 -12.71
C ALA A 201 -2.28 8.15 -11.49
N SER A 202 -0.97 7.97 -11.69
CA SER A 202 -0.02 7.56 -10.66
C SER A 202 1.22 8.46 -10.64
N GLY A 203 1.97 8.40 -9.54
CA GLY A 203 3.24 9.10 -9.39
C GLY A 203 3.09 10.62 -9.55
N LYS A 204 4.02 11.24 -10.28
CA LYS A 204 4.02 12.70 -10.50
C LYS A 204 2.78 13.22 -11.23
N LEU A 205 2.18 12.40 -12.11
CA LEU A 205 1.00 12.79 -12.88
C LEU A 205 -0.25 12.86 -12.00
N ALA A 206 -0.31 12.06 -10.93
CA ALA A 206 -1.44 12.05 -10.01
C ALA A 206 -1.69 13.44 -9.39
N TYR A 207 -0.64 14.22 -9.11
CA TYR A 207 -0.79 15.60 -8.64
C TYR A 207 -1.50 16.51 -9.65
N GLU A 208 -1.19 16.38 -10.94
CA GLU A 208 -1.82 17.19 -11.98
C GLU A 208 -3.29 16.85 -12.13
N VAL A 209 -3.62 15.55 -12.16
CA VAL A 209 -5.00 15.06 -12.21
C VAL A 209 -5.78 15.49 -10.97
N TRP A 210 -5.16 15.43 -9.78
CA TRP A 210 -5.80 15.86 -8.55
C TRP A 210 -6.12 17.35 -8.58
N VAL A 211 -5.14 18.20 -8.94
CA VAL A 211 -5.34 19.65 -9.07
C VAL A 211 -6.42 19.99 -10.09
N GLN A 212 -6.44 19.31 -11.24
CA GLN A 212 -7.48 19.51 -12.26
C GLN A 212 -8.86 19.09 -11.76
N ALA A 213 -8.97 17.98 -11.02
CA ALA A 213 -10.23 17.53 -10.46
C ALA A 213 -10.77 18.54 -9.42
N LEU A 214 -9.90 19.15 -8.60
CA LEU A 214 -10.29 20.18 -7.63
C LEU A 214 -10.82 21.47 -8.27
N GLN A 215 -10.45 21.74 -9.52
CA GLN A 215 -10.98 22.88 -10.29
C GLN A 215 -12.39 22.61 -10.85
N ARG A 216 -12.83 21.35 -10.83
CA ARG A 216 -14.17 20.95 -11.22
C ARG A 216 -15.08 20.93 -9.98
N THR A 217 -16.38 21.05 -10.18
CA THR A 217 -17.37 21.00 -9.08
C THR A 217 -18.08 19.65 -8.96
N ASP A 218 -17.73 18.68 -9.81
CA ASP A 218 -18.42 17.38 -9.95
C ASP A 218 -17.61 16.17 -9.44
N TYR A 219 -16.60 16.39 -8.60
CA TYR A 219 -15.83 15.31 -7.96
C TYR A 219 -16.50 14.77 -6.69
N ASP A 220 -16.10 13.57 -6.24
CA ASP A 220 -16.54 13.00 -4.98
C ASP A 220 -15.83 13.69 -3.80
N ALA A 221 -16.54 14.55 -3.06
CA ALA A 221 -15.97 15.30 -1.95
C ALA A 221 -15.57 14.45 -0.74
N SER A 222 -16.23 13.30 -0.52
CA SER A 222 -15.86 12.37 0.55
C SER A 222 -14.62 11.57 0.15
N GLY A 223 -14.60 11.11 -1.10
CA GLY A 223 -13.42 10.48 -1.70
C GLY A 223 -12.20 11.39 -1.69
N ALA A 224 -12.37 12.68 -2.04
CA ALA A 224 -11.30 13.67 -2.00
C ALA A 224 -10.70 13.85 -0.59
N ALA A 225 -11.53 13.90 0.45
CA ALA A 225 -11.06 13.95 1.83
C ALA A 225 -10.30 12.68 2.24
N TYR A 226 -10.81 11.51 1.84
CA TYR A 226 -10.18 10.23 2.13
C TYR A 226 -8.81 10.08 1.44
N ILE A 227 -8.69 10.49 0.18
CA ILE A 227 -7.41 10.54 -0.54
C ILE A 227 -6.44 11.52 0.16
N LEU A 228 -6.94 12.69 0.60
CA LEU A 228 -6.11 13.68 1.29
C LEU A 228 -5.58 13.19 2.63
N ASP A 229 -6.42 12.54 3.44
CA ASP A 229 -5.97 11.91 4.69
C ASP A 229 -4.90 10.85 4.43
N ALA A 230 -5.15 9.94 3.48
CA ALA A 230 -4.20 8.89 3.13
C ALA A 230 -2.89 9.48 2.60
N TYR A 231 -2.96 10.55 1.81
CA TYR A 231 -1.79 11.30 1.33
C TYR A 231 -0.98 11.88 2.50
N CYS A 232 -1.63 12.63 3.40
CA CYS A 232 -1.00 13.24 4.56
C CYS A 232 -0.31 12.19 5.43
N GLN A 233 -1.02 11.09 5.76
CA GLN A 233 -0.45 9.98 6.53
C GLN A 233 0.81 9.42 5.86
N SER A 234 0.72 9.07 4.56
CA SER A 234 1.82 8.50 3.80
C SER A 234 3.06 9.41 3.76
N ARG A 235 2.87 10.74 3.66
CA ARG A 235 3.99 11.69 3.61
C ARG A 235 4.61 11.93 4.99
N THR A 236 3.81 11.91 6.05
CA THR A 236 4.32 11.89 7.42
C THR A 236 5.13 10.63 7.70
N GLU A 237 4.72 9.47 7.17
CA GLU A 237 5.50 8.23 7.28
C GLU A 237 6.82 8.30 6.53
N ILE A 238 6.84 8.86 5.31
CA ILE A 238 8.09 9.08 4.57
C ILE A 238 9.02 10.01 5.36
N GLN A 239 8.49 11.11 5.93
CA GLN A 239 9.29 12.02 6.75
C GLN A 239 9.96 11.29 7.92
N LYS A 240 9.20 10.48 8.68
CA LYS A 240 9.72 9.69 9.81
C LYS A 240 10.71 8.63 9.36
N TYR A 241 10.41 7.93 8.27
CA TYR A 241 11.32 6.94 7.69
C TYR A 241 12.66 7.57 7.30
N LEU A 242 12.62 8.67 6.54
CA LEU A 242 13.83 9.39 6.15
C LEU A 242 14.58 9.96 7.34
N HIS A 243 13.89 10.38 8.40
CA HIS A 243 14.53 10.83 9.64
C HIS A 243 15.42 9.74 10.24
N ASP A 244 14.91 8.52 10.30
CA ASP A 244 15.60 7.38 10.91
C ASP A 244 16.75 6.88 10.03
N VAL A 245 16.62 6.96 8.70
CA VAL A 245 17.64 6.45 7.76
C VAL A 245 18.63 7.51 7.23
N ARG A 246 18.47 8.80 7.58
CA ARG A 246 19.29 9.90 7.03
C ARG A 246 20.80 9.81 7.28
N GLY A 247 21.22 8.95 8.21
CA GLY A 247 22.64 8.70 8.49
C GLY A 247 23.35 7.83 7.45
N LEU A 248 22.63 7.16 6.55
CA LEU A 248 23.22 6.24 5.58
C LEU A 248 23.92 6.96 4.42
N TRP A 249 23.33 8.04 3.91
CA TRP A 249 23.88 8.86 2.84
C TRP A 249 23.58 10.33 3.09
N ASN A 250 24.53 11.21 2.74
CA ASN A 250 24.36 12.64 2.92
C ASN A 250 23.07 13.12 2.26
N GLU A 251 22.82 12.72 1.01
CA GLU A 251 21.65 13.06 0.18
C GLU A 251 20.29 12.77 0.85
N LEU A 252 20.22 11.80 1.78
CA LEU A 252 19.00 11.56 2.54
C LEU A 252 18.68 12.69 3.52
N ASN A 253 19.66 13.45 3.98
CA ASN A 253 19.42 14.65 4.79
C ASN A 253 18.70 15.73 3.97
N GLN A 254 19.11 15.93 2.71
CA GLN A 254 18.44 16.85 1.81
C GLN A 254 17.03 16.36 1.46
N ALA A 255 16.86 15.06 1.16
CA ALA A 255 15.55 14.48 0.92
C ALA A 255 14.62 14.62 2.14
N HIS A 256 15.13 14.35 3.36
CA HIS A 256 14.39 14.56 4.60
C HIS A 256 13.94 16.02 4.75
N THR A 257 14.81 16.98 4.44
CA THR A 257 14.48 18.41 4.48
C THR A 257 13.31 18.77 3.55
N CYS A 258 13.22 18.14 2.38
CA CYS A 258 12.06 18.30 1.49
C CYS A 258 10.78 17.79 2.16
N TYR A 259 10.82 16.62 2.80
CA TYR A 259 9.67 16.05 3.51
C TYR A 259 9.32 16.78 4.82
N GLU A 260 10.26 17.45 5.47
CA GLU A 260 9.95 18.38 6.58
C GLU A 260 9.13 19.58 6.09
N GLN A 261 9.48 20.14 4.93
CA GLN A 261 8.68 21.22 4.31
C GLN A 261 7.30 20.73 3.88
N ILE A 262 7.20 19.49 3.37
CA ILE A 262 5.90 18.86 3.10
C ILE A 262 5.10 18.69 4.41
N GLY A 263 5.75 18.36 5.53
CA GLY A 263 5.13 18.29 6.86
C GLY A 263 4.41 19.58 7.25
N VAL A 264 4.99 20.74 6.94
CA VAL A 264 4.33 22.04 7.16
C VAL A 264 3.08 22.18 6.27
N LEU A 265 3.18 21.80 4.99
CA LEU A 265 2.05 21.83 4.07
C LEU A 265 0.94 20.85 4.49
N ILE A 266 1.27 19.70 5.07
CA ILE A 266 0.29 18.72 5.57
C ILE A 266 -0.63 19.36 6.61
N HIS A 267 -0.09 20.14 7.55
CA HIS A 267 -0.92 20.85 8.52
C HIS A 267 -1.90 21.81 7.85
N GLU A 268 -1.48 22.52 6.80
CA GLU A 268 -2.38 23.38 6.01
C GLU A 268 -3.43 22.56 5.25
N MET A 269 -3.03 21.44 4.64
CA MET A 269 -3.91 20.56 3.88
C MET A 269 -4.99 19.93 4.76
N GLN A 270 -4.65 19.48 5.98
CA GLN A 270 -5.61 18.89 6.92
C GLN A 270 -6.74 19.86 7.30
N THR A 271 -6.49 21.17 7.30
CA THR A 271 -7.55 22.18 7.54
C THR A 271 -8.59 22.26 6.41
N CYS A 272 -8.33 21.65 5.26
CA CYS A 272 -9.27 21.62 4.14
C CYS A 272 -10.39 20.58 4.33
N ILE A 273 -10.21 19.64 5.27
CA ILE A 273 -11.19 18.60 5.58
C ILE A 273 -12.14 19.12 6.66
N VAL A 274 -13.44 19.05 6.39
CA VAL A 274 -14.50 19.46 7.31
C VAL A 274 -15.43 18.30 7.63
N GLN A 275 -16.13 18.39 8.76
CA GLN A 275 -17.20 17.46 9.12
C GLN A 275 -18.54 18.05 8.67
N GLN A 276 -19.26 17.34 7.81
CA GLN A 276 -20.60 17.70 7.36
C GLN A 276 -21.50 16.47 7.42
N GLU A 277 -22.63 16.55 8.13
CA GLU A 277 -23.62 15.46 8.25
C GLU A 277 -23.01 14.12 8.70
N GLY A 278 -22.03 14.17 9.62
CA GLY A 278 -21.33 12.98 10.13
C GLY A 278 -20.33 12.35 9.16
N ARG A 279 -20.05 13.01 8.03
CA ARG A 279 -19.05 12.59 7.04
C ARG A 279 -17.91 13.60 6.96
N ARG A 280 -16.70 13.08 6.76
CA ARG A 280 -15.53 13.90 6.45
C ARG A 280 -15.52 14.18 4.95
N ILE A 281 -15.52 15.45 4.60
CA ILE A 281 -15.53 15.90 3.20
C ILE A 281 -14.50 17.01 2.99
N LEU A 282 -14.12 17.24 1.74
CA LEU A 282 -13.32 18.39 1.37
C LEU A 282 -14.19 19.65 1.31
N GLY A 283 -13.81 20.71 2.03
CA GLY A 283 -14.53 21.98 2.02
C GLY A 283 -14.46 22.68 0.66
N GLN A 284 -15.60 23.15 0.14
CA GLN A 284 -15.69 23.73 -1.21
C GLN A 284 -14.80 24.97 -1.39
N ASP A 285 -14.72 25.83 -0.38
CA ASP A 285 -13.91 27.06 -0.41
C ASP A 285 -12.40 26.81 -0.22
N THR A 286 -11.99 25.55 -0.08
CA THR A 286 -10.59 25.16 0.21
C THR A 286 -9.87 24.56 -0.98
N THR A 287 -10.57 24.33 -2.10
CA THR A 287 -10.06 23.67 -3.30
C THR A 287 -8.85 24.38 -3.90
N GLU A 288 -8.88 25.71 -4.02
CA GLU A 288 -7.75 26.50 -4.54
C GLU A 288 -6.54 26.44 -3.59
N LYS A 289 -6.78 26.58 -2.28
CA LYS A 289 -5.74 26.46 -1.25
C LYS A 289 -5.07 25.09 -1.31
N LEU A 290 -5.87 24.03 -1.38
CA LEU A 290 -5.38 22.65 -1.50
C LEU A 290 -4.60 22.44 -2.80
N ALA A 291 -5.11 22.92 -3.93
CA ALA A 291 -4.43 22.82 -5.22
C ALA A 291 -3.04 23.47 -5.19
N GLN A 292 -2.92 24.67 -4.59
CA GLN A 292 -1.63 25.34 -4.42
C GLN A 292 -0.68 24.55 -3.51
N ALA A 293 -1.18 23.99 -2.41
CA ALA A 293 -0.38 23.16 -1.50
C ALA A 293 0.11 21.88 -2.19
N LEU A 294 -0.73 21.22 -3.00
CA LEU A 294 -0.36 20.03 -3.78
C LEU A 294 0.71 20.33 -4.81
N LEU A 295 0.66 21.49 -5.50
CA LEU A 295 1.70 21.90 -6.45
C LEU A 295 3.04 22.15 -5.76
N LYS A 296 3.05 22.78 -4.57
CA LYS A 296 4.26 22.94 -3.76
C LYS A 296 4.81 21.59 -3.31
N ALA A 297 3.95 20.70 -2.82
CA ALA A 297 4.35 19.36 -2.40
C ALA A 297 4.92 18.52 -3.56
N LYS A 298 4.32 18.61 -4.75
CA LYS A 298 4.85 17.98 -5.98
C LYS A 298 6.28 18.44 -6.28
N ALA A 299 6.55 19.74 -6.17
CA ALA A 299 7.89 20.28 -6.43
C ALA A 299 8.93 19.78 -5.40
N LEU A 300 8.55 19.72 -4.12
CA LEU A 300 9.39 19.19 -3.05
C LEU A 300 9.66 17.69 -3.21
N GLU A 301 8.64 16.89 -3.56
CA GLU A 301 8.84 15.46 -3.83
C GLU A 301 9.69 15.24 -5.09
N ALA A 302 9.52 16.05 -6.13
CA ALA A 302 10.38 15.99 -7.32
C ALA A 302 11.86 16.18 -6.95
N GLN A 303 12.15 17.17 -6.10
CA GLN A 303 13.50 17.41 -5.58
C GLN A 303 14.01 16.24 -4.73
N ALA A 304 13.16 15.66 -3.87
CA ALA A 304 13.52 14.47 -3.09
C ALA A 304 13.85 13.27 -4.00
N MET A 305 13.09 13.07 -5.09
CA MET A 305 13.39 12.02 -6.07
C MET A 305 14.74 12.23 -6.77
N ASP A 306 15.17 13.47 -6.97
CA ASP A 306 16.50 13.74 -7.54
C ASP A 306 17.62 13.31 -6.59
N TYR A 307 17.47 13.55 -5.28
CA TYR A 307 18.40 13.00 -4.27
C TYR A 307 18.38 11.48 -4.22
N PHE A 308 17.20 10.85 -4.33
CA PHE A 308 17.10 9.40 -4.40
C PHE A 308 17.81 8.85 -5.65
N ARG A 309 17.70 9.52 -6.80
CA ARG A 309 18.42 9.17 -8.03
C ARG A 309 19.93 9.31 -7.85
N MET A 310 20.39 10.40 -7.22
CA MET A 310 21.82 10.60 -6.91
C MET A 310 22.38 9.43 -6.10
N ILE A 311 21.67 8.97 -5.06
CA ILE A 311 22.08 7.79 -4.29
C ILE A 311 22.05 6.55 -5.19
N SER A 312 20.93 6.30 -5.88
CA SER A 312 20.76 5.09 -6.69
C SER A 312 21.84 4.95 -7.77
N PHE A 313 22.28 6.04 -8.39
CA PHE A 313 23.32 6.02 -9.43
C PHE A 313 24.72 5.66 -8.90
N GLN A 314 24.97 5.80 -7.60
CA GLN A 314 26.25 5.40 -7.00
C GLN A 314 26.38 3.88 -6.85
N TYR A 315 25.27 3.14 -6.96
CA TYR A 315 25.22 1.70 -6.73
C TYR A 315 24.75 0.95 -7.97
N PRO A 316 25.35 -0.21 -8.29
CA PRO A 316 24.86 -1.03 -9.39
C PRO A 316 23.42 -1.48 -9.13
N ASP A 317 22.57 -1.43 -10.14
CA ASP A 317 21.22 -1.99 -10.08
C ASP A 317 21.26 -3.45 -10.53
N ARG A 318 21.73 -4.30 -9.62
CA ARG A 318 21.90 -5.73 -9.91
C ARG A 318 20.56 -6.37 -10.24
N LYS A 319 19.48 -6.07 -9.49
CA LYS A 319 18.14 -6.64 -9.68
C LYS A 319 17.56 -6.38 -11.07
N ARG A 320 17.76 -5.18 -11.62
CA ARG A 320 17.30 -4.85 -13.00
C ARG A 320 18.29 -5.24 -14.09
N SER A 321 19.55 -5.52 -13.75
CA SER A 321 20.58 -6.01 -14.68
C SER A 321 20.67 -7.55 -14.74
N THR A 322 20.18 -8.28 -13.74
CA THR A 322 20.03 -9.73 -13.77
C THR A 322 18.80 -10.10 -14.59
N VAL A 323 18.97 -11.00 -15.56
CA VAL A 323 17.86 -11.58 -16.33
C VAL A 323 16.84 -12.13 -15.33
N PRO A 324 15.58 -11.64 -15.33
CA PRO A 324 14.58 -12.14 -14.40
C PRO A 324 14.39 -13.65 -14.61
N ARG A 325 13.98 -14.36 -13.56
CA ARG A 325 13.41 -15.71 -13.73
C ARG A 325 12.35 -15.62 -14.82
N TRP A 326 12.31 -16.63 -15.71
CA TRP A 326 11.42 -16.65 -16.88
C TRP A 326 10.00 -16.21 -16.48
N GLY A 327 9.43 -15.23 -17.18
CA GLY A 327 8.04 -14.79 -16.93
C GLY A 327 7.76 -13.29 -16.93
N ALA A 328 8.73 -12.39 -16.72
CA ALA A 328 8.45 -10.95 -16.79
C ALA A 328 8.32 -10.44 -18.25
N HIS A 329 9.01 -11.10 -19.20
CA HIS A 329 9.02 -10.76 -20.63
C HIS A 329 8.91 -11.98 -21.56
N SER A 330 8.59 -13.14 -21.00
CA SER A 330 8.35 -14.36 -21.79
C SER A 330 6.85 -14.44 -22.01
N ALA A 331 6.39 -14.25 -23.24
CA ALA A 331 5.00 -14.57 -23.59
C ALA A 331 4.71 -16.01 -23.15
N ARG A 332 3.62 -16.21 -22.40
CA ARG A 332 3.04 -17.54 -22.22
C ARG A 332 2.35 -17.97 -23.50
#